data_AF-A0A4Q1JQE6-F1
#
_entry.id   AF-A0A4Q1JQE6-F1
#
_cell.length_a   1.000
_cell.length_b   1.000
_cell.length_c   1.000
_cell.angle_alpha   90.00
_cell.angle_beta   90.00
_cell.angle_gamma   90.00
#
_symmetry.space_group_name_H-M   'P 1'
#
loop_
_entity.id
_entity.type
_entity.pdbx_description
1 polymer ?
#
loop_
_entity_poly.entity_id
_entity_poly.type
_entity_poly.pdbx_seq_one_letter_code
_entity_poly.pdbx_strand_id
1 'polypeptide(L)'
;MKRIFKYLALFLIIGAVVVGCNKQSSDEISEFIDSSDVMTLKNGFVGEWMPMENPMWWYSDGTGDIEMCKEEMVLPFFDAGMVHLFNDENYMYVQVQAEEGWGIRYFSMNIWPIEDPDINFDYASFPYQMTFPYGEFPNSMVYKIPYDEAWGDCFILNIKLLLRNADGTWHFWWLTNDNVENSRDFYLEYCWNDCDCTPDGYRTQTQGGWGSKPSGNNPGMYRSMHFDDTFPAGLTVGGDYTLLLNSSQAVQDFLPSGGTPAALDMDYEDPTSKELKNAFAGQVVALTLSVEFDKNDPDFSESDFLLEDLVFAEGTGFEGYTVGEILADANKVLGGGVSDYGFSLNALHEILDAVNNSFVDGNVNEEYSILVCP
;
A
#
# COMPACT_ATOMS: atom_id res chain seq x y z
N MET A 1 50.16 -37.11 -35.60
CA MET A 1 49.47 -38.42 -35.52
C MET A 1 48.88 -38.53 -34.12
N LYS A 2 47.56 -38.34 -33.94
CA LYS A 2 46.52 -39.40 -33.95
C LYS A 2 46.82 -40.46 -32.86
N ARG A 3 46.00 -40.80 -31.86
CA ARG A 3 44.53 -40.77 -31.65
C ARG A 3 44.25 -41.08 -30.14
N ILE A 4 43.29 -40.42 -29.48
CA ILE A 4 41.88 -40.83 -29.16
C ILE A 4 41.74 -41.99 -28.15
N PHE A 5 41.12 -41.71 -26.98
CA PHE A 5 39.86 -42.30 -26.43
C PHE A 5 39.59 -41.65 -25.04
N LYS A 6 38.64 -40.70 -24.93
CA LYS A 6 37.25 -40.83 -24.41
C LYS A 6 37.13 -41.35 -22.97
N TYR A 7 36.72 -40.49 -22.03
CA TYR A 7 35.54 -40.66 -21.17
C TYR A 7 35.06 -39.29 -20.63
N LEU A 8 33.74 -39.08 -20.71
CA LEU A 8 32.94 -37.95 -20.23
C LEU A 8 32.58 -38.15 -18.75
N ALA A 9 32.56 -37.07 -17.97
CA ALA A 9 31.74 -36.83 -16.76
C ALA A 9 32.00 -35.36 -16.37
N LEU A 10 31.11 -34.37 -16.56
CA LEU A 10 29.76 -34.13 -16.04
C LEU A 10 29.66 -34.16 -14.50
N PHE A 11 29.76 -32.98 -13.88
CA PHE A 11 29.12 -32.61 -12.60
C PHE A 11 28.98 -31.07 -12.59
N LEU A 12 27.83 -30.51 -12.96
CA LEU A 12 26.62 -30.25 -12.15
C LEU A 12 26.90 -29.32 -10.96
N ILE A 13 26.48 -28.06 -11.14
CA ILE A 13 26.30 -27.04 -10.11
C ILE A 13 25.22 -27.55 -9.15
N ILE A 14 25.57 -27.59 -7.86
CA ILE A 14 24.66 -27.96 -6.77
C ILE A 14 23.98 -26.67 -6.30
N GLY A 15 22.70 -26.51 -6.64
CA GLY A 15 21.74 -25.72 -5.87
C GLY A 15 20.85 -26.70 -5.11
N ALA A 16 20.96 -26.72 -3.78
CA ALA A 16 20.05 -27.41 -2.86
C ALA A 16 19.23 -26.32 -2.15
N VAL A 17 17.92 -26.22 -2.37
CA VAL A 17 16.81 -26.90 -1.63
C VAL A 17 16.72 -26.50 -0.16
N VAL A 18 15.67 -25.73 0.18
CA VAL A 18 14.76 -25.85 1.34
C VAL A 18 13.44 -25.20 0.87
N VAL A 19 12.38 -25.92 0.46
CA VAL A 19 11.30 -26.56 1.25
C VAL A 19 10.68 -25.68 2.34
N GLY A 20 9.57 -25.01 2.02
CA GLY A 20 8.30 -25.27 2.70
C GLY A 20 7.76 -24.24 3.71
N CYS A 21 6.67 -23.59 3.30
CA CYS A 21 5.38 -23.41 4.00
C CYS A 21 5.16 -22.25 5.00
N ASN A 22 4.34 -21.29 4.52
CA ASN A 22 3.00 -20.87 5.01
C ASN A 22 2.87 -19.84 6.17
N LYS A 23 2.44 -18.64 5.75
CA LYS A 23 1.11 -18.00 5.94
C LYS A 23 0.91 -17.02 7.11
N GLN A 24 0.70 -15.74 6.75
CA GLN A 24 -0.62 -15.10 6.60
C GLN A 24 -0.80 -13.77 7.38
N SER A 25 -0.42 -12.64 6.78
CA SER A 25 -1.28 -11.47 6.49
C SER A 25 -0.41 -10.28 6.03
N SER A 26 -0.56 -9.88 4.76
CA SER A 26 0.31 -9.06 3.88
C SER A 26 0.99 -9.86 2.74
N ASP A 27 0.88 -11.19 2.79
CA ASP A 27 1.44 -12.11 1.77
C ASP A 27 0.76 -12.07 0.38
N GLU A 28 -0.39 -11.40 0.19
CA GLU A 28 -1.14 -11.50 -1.10
C GLU A 28 -0.70 -10.51 -2.19
N ILE A 29 0.03 -9.43 -1.87
CA ILE A 29 0.46 -8.44 -2.89
C ILE A 29 1.91 -8.69 -3.34
N SER A 30 2.79 -9.18 -2.45
CA SER A 30 4.21 -9.43 -2.79
C SER A 30 4.49 -10.85 -3.29
N GLU A 31 3.67 -11.85 -2.95
CA GLU A 31 3.82 -13.23 -3.48
C GLU A 31 3.26 -13.37 -4.91
N PHE A 32 2.44 -12.42 -5.38
CA PHE A 32 1.87 -12.44 -6.75
C PHE A 32 2.75 -11.73 -7.79
N ILE A 33 3.81 -11.03 -7.37
CA ILE A 33 4.78 -10.39 -8.25
C ILE A 33 6.10 -11.18 -8.20
N ASP A 34 6.05 -12.50 -8.47
CA ASP A 34 7.23 -13.24 -8.92
C ASP A 34 6.97 -13.97 -10.24
N SER A 35 7.59 -13.37 -11.27
CA SER A 35 8.09 -13.89 -12.55
C SER A 35 7.27 -14.99 -13.27
N SER A 36 6.82 -14.79 -14.50
CA SER A 36 7.66 -14.37 -15.63
C SER A 36 6.79 -13.95 -16.81
N ASP A 37 6.47 -12.66 -16.90
CA ASP A 37 6.28 -11.88 -18.13
C ASP A 37 5.37 -10.68 -17.83
N VAL A 38 5.95 -9.60 -17.31
CA VAL A 38 5.35 -8.27 -17.44
C VAL A 38 5.34 -7.96 -18.94
N MET A 39 4.26 -8.33 -19.61
CA MET A 39 4.15 -8.20 -21.06
C MET A 39 3.84 -6.75 -21.43
N THR A 40 4.89 -6.00 -21.76
CA THR A 40 4.74 -4.76 -22.53
C THR A 40 4.34 -5.13 -23.97
N LEU A 41 3.04 -5.19 -24.25
CA LEU A 41 2.57 -5.62 -25.57
C LEU A 41 2.81 -4.52 -26.62
N LYS A 42 3.67 -4.83 -27.60
CA LYS A 42 3.83 -4.05 -28.83
C LYS A 42 3.36 -4.77 -30.11
N ASN A 43 2.71 -5.94 -30.01
CA ASN A 43 1.92 -6.60 -31.08
C ASN A 43 1.44 -8.01 -30.63
N GLY A 44 0.14 -8.31 -30.70
CA GLY A 44 -0.46 -9.62 -30.40
C GLY A 44 -1.28 -10.18 -31.57
N PHE A 45 -1.08 -11.45 -31.92
CA PHE A 45 -1.64 -12.13 -33.09
C PHE A 45 -3.17 -12.32 -33.01
N VAL A 46 -3.88 -12.05 -34.12
CA VAL A 46 -5.31 -12.29 -34.30
C VAL A 46 -5.56 -13.80 -34.52
N GLY A 47 -6.11 -14.48 -33.52
CA GLY A 47 -6.69 -15.81 -33.65
C GLY A 47 -8.17 -15.70 -34.06
N GLU A 48 -8.59 -16.52 -35.02
CA GLU A 48 -9.89 -16.49 -35.70
C GLU A 48 -11.12 -16.44 -34.76
N TRP A 49 -12.15 -15.72 -35.23
CA TRP A 49 -13.47 -15.60 -34.63
C TRP A 49 -14.16 -16.96 -34.40
N MET A 50 -14.61 -17.21 -33.18
CA MET A 50 -15.61 -18.25 -32.92
C MET A 50 -17.00 -17.61 -32.80
N PRO A 51 -18.00 -18.01 -33.62
CA PRO A 51 -19.37 -17.60 -33.40
C PRO A 51 -19.91 -18.31 -32.15
N MET A 52 -20.32 -17.53 -31.14
CA MET A 52 -20.99 -18.07 -29.96
C MET A 52 -22.48 -18.28 -30.28
N GLU A 53 -22.96 -19.52 -30.21
CA GLU A 53 -24.34 -19.88 -30.58
C GLU A 53 -25.42 -19.44 -29.56
N ASN A 54 -25.08 -18.81 -28.43
CA ASN A 54 -26.09 -18.16 -27.57
C ASN A 54 -25.45 -17.21 -26.54
N PRO A 55 -25.64 -15.88 -26.62
CA PRO A 55 -25.03 -14.99 -25.64
C PRO A 55 -25.99 -14.75 -24.46
N MET A 56 -25.62 -15.21 -23.26
CA MET A 56 -26.24 -14.73 -22.02
C MET A 56 -25.52 -13.45 -21.57
N TRP A 57 -26.14 -12.29 -21.79
CA TRP A 57 -25.59 -10.98 -21.41
C TRP A 57 -25.87 -10.66 -19.93
N TRP A 58 -24.88 -10.14 -19.22
CA TRP A 58 -25.01 -9.67 -17.84
C TRP A 58 -24.06 -8.48 -17.58
N TYR A 59 -24.41 -7.58 -16.67
CA TYR A 59 -23.69 -6.35 -16.31
C TYR A 59 -23.37 -6.33 -14.81
N SER A 60 -22.27 -5.67 -14.40
CA SER A 60 -21.98 -5.33 -13.00
C SER A 60 -22.44 -3.88 -12.76
N ASP A 61 -23.08 -3.65 -11.62
CA ASP A 61 -23.45 -2.31 -11.13
C ASP A 61 -22.31 -1.74 -10.27
N GLY A 62 -22.03 -0.44 -10.41
CA GLY A 62 -20.97 0.22 -9.66
C GLY A 62 -20.62 1.60 -10.21
N THR A 63 -21.21 2.64 -9.63
CA THR A 63 -20.71 4.02 -9.69
C THR A 63 -19.52 4.18 -8.75
N GLY A 64 -18.45 4.80 -9.24
CA GLY A 64 -17.50 5.50 -8.40
C GLY A 64 -16.85 6.60 -9.23
N ASP A 65 -16.88 7.84 -8.73
CA ASP A 65 -15.82 8.79 -9.08
C ASP A 65 -14.58 8.26 -8.37
N ILE A 66 -13.54 7.92 -9.14
CA ILE A 66 -12.40 7.14 -8.65
C ILE A 66 -11.22 8.09 -8.44
N GLU A 67 -10.98 8.49 -7.21
CA GLU A 67 -9.72 9.11 -6.78
C GLU A 67 -8.84 8.00 -6.18
N MET A 68 -7.81 7.51 -6.89
CA MET A 68 -6.98 6.36 -6.44
C MET A 68 -5.48 6.62 -6.25
N CYS A 69 -5.07 6.87 -5.00
CA CYS A 69 -3.76 6.44 -4.50
C CYS A 69 -4.01 5.23 -3.58
N LYS A 70 -3.54 4.03 -3.95
CA LYS A 70 -3.68 2.76 -3.21
C LYS A 70 -5.08 2.21 -2.88
N GLU A 71 -6.15 2.99 -2.92
CA GLU A 71 -7.48 2.38 -2.83
C GLU A 71 -7.72 1.61 -4.13
N GLU A 72 -8.00 0.32 -4.03
CA GLU A 72 -8.14 -0.56 -5.19
C GLU A 72 -9.61 -0.62 -5.60
N MET A 73 -9.92 -0.33 -6.87
CA MET A 73 -11.27 -0.58 -7.37
C MET A 73 -11.42 -2.07 -7.61
N VAL A 74 -12.23 -2.73 -6.79
CA VAL A 74 -12.56 -4.15 -6.96
C VAL A 74 -13.93 -4.30 -7.62
N LEU A 75 -13.92 -4.80 -8.85
CA LEU A 75 -15.12 -5.05 -9.65
C LEU A 75 -15.41 -6.54 -9.70
N PRO A 76 -16.47 -7.01 -9.03
CA PRO A 76 -16.82 -8.42 -9.06
C PRO A 76 -17.36 -8.83 -10.43
N PHE A 77 -16.85 -9.95 -10.93
CA PHE A 77 -17.31 -10.61 -12.14
C PHE A 77 -18.05 -11.91 -11.81
N PHE A 78 -19.29 -11.74 -11.30
CA PHE A 78 -20.15 -12.85 -10.86
C PHE A 78 -19.41 -13.81 -9.92
N ASP A 79 -19.62 -15.12 -10.09
CA ASP A 79 -18.92 -16.19 -9.38
C ASP A 79 -17.63 -16.62 -10.11
N ALA A 80 -17.16 -15.83 -11.09
CA ALA A 80 -16.07 -16.22 -12.00
C ALA A 80 -14.73 -15.56 -11.68
N GLY A 81 -14.72 -14.37 -11.09
CA GLY A 81 -13.51 -13.64 -10.76
C GLY A 81 -13.75 -12.21 -10.28
N MET A 82 -12.66 -11.49 -10.08
CA MET A 82 -12.61 -10.07 -9.71
C MET A 82 -11.64 -9.35 -10.65
N VAL A 83 -11.92 -8.07 -10.92
CA VAL A 83 -10.99 -7.15 -11.58
C VAL A 83 -10.61 -6.05 -10.62
N HIS A 84 -9.33 -5.77 -10.57
CA HIS A 84 -8.70 -4.81 -9.68
C HIS A 84 -8.04 -3.73 -10.54
N LEU A 85 -8.38 -2.46 -10.29
CA LEU A 85 -7.81 -1.30 -10.99
C LEU A 85 -7.16 -0.36 -9.98
N PHE A 86 -5.93 0.08 -10.28
CA PHE A 86 -5.18 1.05 -9.49
C PHE A 86 -4.05 1.68 -10.33
N ASN A 87 -3.46 2.80 -9.89
CA ASN A 87 -2.28 3.39 -10.53
C ASN A 87 -1.20 3.79 -9.51
N ASP A 88 0.04 3.90 -10.00
CA ASP A 88 1.14 4.65 -9.37
C ASP A 88 1.45 5.91 -10.20
N GLU A 89 2.54 6.62 -9.88
CA GLU A 89 2.99 7.82 -10.61
C GLU A 89 3.18 7.58 -12.12
N ASN A 90 3.59 6.37 -12.50
CA ASN A 90 4.09 6.04 -13.83
C ASN A 90 3.19 5.05 -14.60
N TYR A 91 2.38 4.27 -13.90
CA TYR A 91 1.67 3.13 -14.47
C TYR A 91 0.28 2.91 -13.89
N MET A 92 -0.64 2.52 -14.76
CA MET A 92 -1.92 1.91 -14.39
C MET A 92 -1.78 0.39 -14.38
N TYR A 93 -2.44 -0.23 -13.43
CA TYR A 93 -2.50 -1.66 -13.25
C TYR A 93 -3.93 -2.16 -13.46
N VAL A 94 -4.05 -3.21 -14.27
CA VAL A 94 -5.31 -3.95 -14.45
C VAL A 94 -5.04 -5.40 -14.08
N GLN A 95 -5.49 -5.78 -12.90
CA GLN A 95 -5.33 -7.13 -12.38
C GLN A 95 -6.66 -7.88 -12.49
N VAL A 96 -6.59 -9.12 -12.95
CA VAL A 96 -7.74 -10.01 -13.08
C VAL A 96 -7.44 -11.26 -12.29
N GLN A 97 -8.31 -11.59 -11.34
CA GLN A 97 -8.22 -12.76 -10.50
C GLN A 97 -9.45 -13.64 -10.76
N ALA A 98 -9.26 -14.82 -11.35
CA ALA A 98 -10.31 -15.80 -11.51
C ALA A 98 -10.57 -16.54 -10.19
N GLU A 99 -11.84 -16.83 -9.92
CA GLU A 99 -12.28 -17.67 -8.80
C GLU A 99 -11.85 -19.13 -8.98
N GLU A 100 -11.89 -19.91 -7.90
CA GLU A 100 -11.52 -21.32 -7.95
C GLU A 100 -12.32 -22.08 -9.03
N GLY A 101 -11.61 -22.83 -9.87
CA GLY A 101 -12.20 -23.59 -10.97
C GLY A 101 -12.41 -22.79 -12.26
N TRP A 102 -12.19 -21.47 -12.24
CA TRP A 102 -12.16 -20.62 -13.42
C TRP A 102 -10.74 -20.34 -13.91
N GLY A 103 -10.63 -20.05 -15.20
CA GLY A 103 -9.38 -19.63 -15.82
C GLY A 103 -9.61 -18.60 -16.92
N ILE A 104 -8.65 -17.71 -17.07
CA ILE A 104 -8.71 -16.57 -17.97
C ILE A 104 -8.35 -17.05 -19.38
N ARG A 105 -9.26 -16.87 -20.32
CA ARG A 105 -9.05 -17.24 -21.73
C ARG A 105 -8.61 -16.05 -22.56
N TYR A 106 -9.25 -14.91 -22.37
CA TYR A 106 -9.09 -13.75 -23.22
C TYR A 106 -9.28 -12.47 -22.40
N PHE A 107 -8.39 -11.53 -22.66
CA PHE A 107 -8.46 -10.15 -22.19
C PHE A 107 -8.33 -9.23 -23.40
N SER A 108 -9.12 -8.17 -23.41
CA SER A 108 -8.97 -7.07 -24.36
C SER A 108 -9.38 -5.77 -23.72
N MET A 109 -8.59 -4.72 -23.95
CA MET A 109 -8.85 -3.42 -23.38
C MET A 109 -8.45 -2.27 -24.30
N ASN A 110 -9.20 -1.18 -24.22
CA ASN A 110 -8.82 0.11 -24.77
C ASN A 110 -8.95 1.25 -23.74
N ILE A 111 -8.21 2.33 -24.01
CA ILE A 111 -8.20 3.58 -23.25
C ILE A 111 -8.51 4.71 -24.23
N TRP A 112 -9.44 5.60 -23.87
CA TRP A 112 -9.78 6.78 -24.67
C TRP A 112 -9.81 8.04 -23.82
N PRO A 113 -9.44 9.22 -24.35
CA PRO A 113 -9.69 10.48 -23.66
C PRO A 113 -11.19 10.73 -23.47
N ILE A 114 -11.57 11.39 -22.36
CA ILE A 114 -12.98 11.75 -22.11
C ILE A 114 -13.55 12.73 -23.14
N GLU A 115 -12.72 13.66 -23.62
CA GLU A 115 -13.21 14.79 -24.44
C GLU A 115 -13.65 14.39 -25.86
N ASP A 116 -13.13 13.28 -26.41
CA ASP A 116 -13.48 12.78 -27.74
C ASP A 116 -13.35 11.24 -27.82
N PRO A 117 -14.28 10.50 -27.19
CA PRO A 117 -14.13 9.06 -27.10
C PRO A 117 -14.64 8.42 -28.40
N ASP A 118 -13.71 7.96 -29.25
CA ASP A 118 -14.01 7.13 -30.42
C ASP A 118 -14.28 5.67 -30.00
N ILE A 119 -15.34 5.50 -29.20
CA ILE A 119 -15.70 4.21 -28.60
C ILE A 119 -16.12 3.25 -29.69
N ASN A 120 -15.33 2.19 -29.85
CA ASN A 120 -15.62 1.08 -30.74
C ASN A 120 -15.81 -0.21 -29.93
N PHE A 121 -16.74 -1.07 -30.36
CA PHE A 121 -16.99 -2.38 -29.77
C PHE A 121 -16.30 -3.52 -30.54
N ASP A 122 -15.34 -3.19 -31.40
CA ASP A 122 -14.44 -4.17 -31.99
C ASP A 122 -13.30 -4.49 -31.02
N TYR A 123 -13.62 -5.25 -29.97
CA TYR A 123 -12.64 -5.67 -28.97
C TYR A 123 -11.47 -6.47 -29.56
N ALA A 124 -11.63 -7.02 -30.77
CA ALA A 124 -10.54 -7.69 -31.48
C ALA A 124 -9.54 -6.69 -32.11
N SER A 125 -9.88 -5.40 -32.19
CA SER A 125 -9.00 -4.34 -32.68
C SER A 125 -8.35 -3.51 -31.58
N PHE A 126 -8.66 -3.76 -30.31
CA PHE A 126 -8.13 -2.99 -29.19
C PHE A 126 -6.61 -3.15 -29.03
N PRO A 127 -5.91 -2.11 -28.54
CA PRO A 127 -4.45 -2.12 -28.48
C PRO A 127 -3.89 -3.08 -27.42
N TYR A 128 -4.60 -3.31 -26.32
CA TYR A 128 -4.16 -4.19 -25.23
C TYR A 128 -4.95 -5.50 -25.28
N GLN A 129 -4.31 -6.60 -25.68
CA GLN A 129 -4.99 -7.91 -25.80
C GLN A 129 -4.12 -9.07 -25.37
N MET A 130 -4.73 -10.09 -24.78
CA MET A 130 -4.09 -11.38 -24.54
C MET A 130 -5.08 -12.52 -24.70
N THR A 131 -4.56 -13.62 -25.20
CA THR A 131 -5.31 -14.81 -25.60
C THR A 131 -4.52 -16.02 -25.16
N PHE A 132 -5.05 -16.77 -24.20
CA PHE A 132 -4.40 -17.97 -23.68
C PHE A 132 -4.78 -19.22 -24.47
N PRO A 133 -3.83 -20.10 -24.81
CA PRO A 133 -4.15 -21.31 -25.55
C PRO A 133 -5.07 -22.24 -24.76
N TYR A 134 -5.82 -23.07 -25.47
CA TYR A 134 -6.83 -23.91 -24.85
C TYR A 134 -6.19 -24.95 -23.93
N GLY A 135 -6.62 -24.99 -22.66
CA GLY A 135 -6.09 -25.89 -21.64
C GLY A 135 -4.98 -25.28 -20.77
N GLU A 136 -4.55 -24.05 -21.07
CA GLU A 136 -3.57 -23.29 -20.29
C GLU A 136 -4.19 -21.94 -19.90
N PHE A 137 -5.26 -21.96 -19.10
CA PHE A 137 -5.92 -20.75 -18.64
C PHE A 137 -5.38 -20.38 -17.26
N PRO A 138 -4.60 -19.29 -17.12
CA PRO A 138 -4.15 -18.87 -15.81
C PRO A 138 -5.33 -18.41 -14.98
N ASN A 139 -5.19 -18.53 -13.67
CA ASN A 139 -6.15 -18.04 -12.69
C ASN A 139 -5.91 -16.56 -12.34
N SER A 140 -4.78 -15.96 -12.74
CA SER A 140 -4.51 -14.55 -12.52
C SER A 140 -3.71 -13.93 -13.67
N MET A 141 -3.83 -12.61 -13.83
CA MET A 141 -2.97 -11.81 -14.70
C MET A 141 -2.94 -10.35 -14.24
N VAL A 142 -1.83 -9.66 -14.55
CA VAL A 142 -1.67 -8.23 -14.29
C VAL A 142 -1.18 -7.55 -15.57
N TYR A 143 -1.89 -6.52 -16.02
CA TYR A 143 -1.41 -5.59 -17.03
C TYR A 143 -0.82 -4.35 -16.37
N LYS A 144 0.35 -3.95 -16.83
CA LYS A 144 1.04 -2.72 -16.44
C LYS A 144 1.12 -1.80 -17.65
N ILE A 145 0.55 -0.60 -17.54
CA ILE A 145 0.34 0.31 -18.68
C ILE A 145 0.96 1.66 -18.31
N PRO A 146 2.00 2.13 -19.03
CA PRO A 146 2.60 3.42 -18.75
C PRO A 146 1.59 4.55 -18.94
N TYR A 147 1.61 5.56 -18.08
CA TYR A 147 0.82 6.77 -18.28
C TYR A 147 1.11 7.40 -19.65
N ASP A 148 0.07 7.92 -20.28
CA ASP A 148 0.17 8.72 -21.49
C ASP A 148 -0.63 10.01 -21.27
N GLU A 149 0.07 11.15 -21.26
CA GLU A 149 -0.53 12.48 -21.14
C GLU A 149 -1.65 12.74 -22.17
N ALA A 150 -1.66 12.01 -23.30
CA ALA A 150 -2.70 12.12 -24.31
C ALA A 150 -4.10 11.68 -23.82
N TRP A 151 -4.20 10.90 -22.73
CA TRP A 151 -5.47 10.48 -22.16
C TRP A 151 -6.14 11.58 -21.34
N GLY A 152 -5.35 12.54 -20.85
CA GLY A 152 -5.76 13.50 -19.83
C GLY A 152 -5.83 12.89 -18.43
N ASP A 153 -6.10 13.73 -17.43
CA ASP A 153 -6.16 13.31 -16.02
C ASP A 153 -7.32 12.34 -15.75
N CYS A 154 -8.37 12.36 -16.57
CA CYS A 154 -9.44 11.37 -16.54
C CYS A 154 -9.71 10.84 -17.95
N PHE A 155 -9.89 9.52 -18.05
CA PHE A 155 -10.05 8.80 -19.30
C PHE A 155 -11.05 7.66 -19.20
N ILE A 156 -11.45 7.14 -20.34
CA ILE A 156 -12.40 6.04 -20.47
C ILE A 156 -11.66 4.72 -20.60
N LEU A 157 -11.97 3.78 -19.71
CA LEU A 157 -11.52 2.39 -19.75
C LEU A 157 -12.59 1.48 -20.31
N ASN A 158 -12.19 0.57 -21.21
CA ASN A 158 -13.10 -0.42 -21.78
C ASN A 158 -12.43 -1.77 -21.74
N ILE A 159 -12.90 -2.65 -20.85
CA ILE A 159 -12.32 -3.98 -20.63
C ILE A 159 -13.32 -5.05 -21.05
N LYS A 160 -12.82 -6.05 -21.78
CA LYS A 160 -13.51 -7.30 -22.07
C LYS A 160 -12.72 -8.48 -21.52
N LEU A 161 -13.42 -9.34 -20.80
CA LEU A 161 -12.89 -10.61 -20.30
C LEU A 161 -13.67 -11.79 -20.85
N LEU A 162 -12.98 -12.91 -21.01
CA LEU A 162 -13.57 -14.22 -21.20
C LEU A 162 -12.88 -15.19 -20.23
N LEU A 163 -13.65 -15.73 -19.29
CA LEU A 163 -13.22 -16.77 -18.37
C LEU A 163 -13.94 -18.08 -18.70
N ARG A 164 -13.29 -19.18 -18.35
CA ARG A 164 -13.82 -20.52 -18.55
C ARG A 164 -13.68 -21.34 -17.28
N ASN A 165 -14.75 -22.04 -16.91
CA ASN A 165 -14.72 -23.00 -15.82
C ASN A 165 -14.22 -24.38 -16.30
N ALA A 166 -13.65 -25.15 -15.38
CA ALA A 166 -13.27 -26.55 -15.57
C ALA A 166 -14.42 -27.43 -16.07
N ASP A 167 -15.67 -27.13 -15.72
CA ASP A 167 -16.87 -27.85 -16.19
C ASP A 167 -17.22 -27.56 -17.67
N GLY A 168 -16.53 -26.60 -18.29
CA GLY A 168 -16.73 -26.18 -19.68
C GLY A 168 -17.60 -24.95 -19.88
N THR A 169 -18.14 -24.37 -18.80
CA THR A 169 -18.92 -23.13 -18.81
C THR A 169 -18.06 -21.94 -19.20
N TRP A 170 -18.65 -20.99 -19.93
CA TRP A 170 -18.00 -19.76 -20.36
C TRP A 170 -18.73 -18.56 -19.76
N HIS A 171 -17.96 -17.62 -19.20
CA HIS A 171 -18.45 -16.29 -18.87
C HIS A 171 -17.66 -15.24 -19.61
N PHE A 172 -18.38 -14.27 -20.17
CA PHE A 172 -17.81 -13.07 -20.76
C PHE A 172 -18.26 -11.86 -19.96
N TRP A 173 -17.37 -10.91 -19.82
CA TRP A 173 -17.62 -9.66 -19.11
C TRP A 173 -17.29 -8.48 -20.01
N TRP A 174 -18.02 -7.40 -19.77
CA TRP A 174 -17.71 -6.06 -20.26
C TRP A 174 -17.83 -5.13 -19.07
N LEU A 175 -16.90 -4.22 -18.94
CA LEU A 175 -17.01 -3.12 -17.98
C LEU A 175 -18.20 -2.22 -18.37
N THR A 176 -19.01 -1.75 -17.44
CA THR A 176 -20.17 -0.87 -17.73
C THR A 176 -20.29 0.25 -16.70
N ASN A 177 -20.69 1.45 -17.14
CA ASN A 177 -21.02 2.59 -16.27
C ASN A 177 -22.55 2.64 -16.01
N ASP A 178 -22.94 3.10 -14.83
CA ASP A 178 -24.28 3.05 -14.22
C ASP A 178 -25.28 4.10 -14.76
N ASN A 179 -25.06 4.74 -15.90
CA ASN A 179 -26.03 5.70 -16.47
C ASN A 179 -27.20 4.99 -17.20
N VAL A 180 -27.92 4.14 -16.46
CA VAL A 180 -28.97 3.23 -16.93
C VAL A 180 -30.27 3.95 -17.33
N GLU A 181 -30.36 5.27 -17.18
CA GLU A 181 -31.55 5.99 -17.66
C GLU A 181 -31.59 6.09 -19.19
N ASN A 182 -30.45 6.02 -19.91
CA ASN A 182 -30.44 6.09 -21.38
C ASN A 182 -29.29 5.39 -22.14
N SER A 183 -28.26 4.76 -21.54
CA SER A 183 -27.08 4.34 -22.32
C SER A 183 -26.60 2.89 -22.13
N ARG A 184 -26.00 2.38 -23.22
CA ARG A 184 -25.36 1.06 -23.40
C ARG A 184 -23.85 1.23 -23.25
N ASP A 185 -23.42 1.91 -22.21
CA ASP A 185 -22.05 2.40 -22.11
C ASP A 185 -21.18 1.31 -21.50
N PHE A 186 -20.52 0.55 -22.37
CA PHE A 186 -19.65 -0.57 -22.01
C PHE A 186 -18.25 -0.11 -21.58
N TYR A 187 -18.16 0.92 -20.76
CA TYR A 187 -16.89 1.52 -20.32
C TYR A 187 -17.02 2.08 -18.90
N LEU A 188 -15.89 2.40 -18.27
CA LEU A 188 -15.77 3.09 -16.99
C LEU A 188 -14.98 4.39 -17.19
N GLU A 189 -15.29 5.42 -16.41
CA GLU A 189 -14.44 6.60 -16.29
C GLU A 189 -13.41 6.38 -15.18
N TYR A 190 -12.13 6.57 -15.50
CA TYR A 190 -11.01 6.41 -14.57
C TYR A 190 -10.24 7.73 -14.53
N CYS A 191 -10.05 8.27 -13.34
CA CYS A 191 -9.18 9.42 -13.13
C CYS A 191 -7.83 8.95 -12.61
N TRP A 192 -6.77 9.36 -13.32
CA TRP A 192 -5.40 9.23 -12.86
C TRP A 192 -5.20 10.14 -11.66
N ASN A 193 -4.91 9.55 -10.50
CA ASN A 193 -4.44 10.33 -9.40
C ASN A 193 -2.96 10.62 -9.57
N ASP A 194 -2.61 11.88 -9.38
CA ASP A 194 -1.22 12.28 -9.23
C ASP A 194 -0.71 11.67 -7.92
N CYS A 195 -0.05 10.52 -8.04
CA CYS A 195 0.60 9.83 -6.94
C CYS A 195 1.98 10.43 -6.63
N ASP A 196 2.29 11.65 -7.09
CA ASP A 196 3.48 12.42 -6.70
C ASP A 196 3.34 12.89 -5.25
N CYS A 197 3.18 11.93 -4.33
CA CYS A 197 3.44 12.21 -2.95
C CYS A 197 4.97 12.15 -2.79
N THR A 198 5.54 13.33 -2.65
CA THR A 198 6.86 13.50 -2.09
C THR A 198 6.74 13.32 -0.57
N PRO A 199 7.70 12.65 0.10
CA PRO A 199 7.76 12.64 1.55
C PRO A 199 8.21 14.04 2.04
N ASP A 200 7.41 15.06 1.76
CA ASP A 200 7.55 16.43 2.19
C ASP A 200 6.18 16.95 2.66
N GLY A 201 6.15 18.15 3.24
CA GLY A 201 4.94 18.70 3.88
C GLY A 201 4.57 18.02 5.22
N TYR A 202 5.02 16.80 5.49
CA TYR A 202 4.85 16.14 6.79
C TYR A 202 5.57 16.90 7.90
N ARG A 203 5.12 16.69 9.15
CA ARG A 203 5.75 17.26 10.33
C ARG A 203 5.93 16.23 11.42
N THR A 204 7.17 16.07 11.88
CA THR A 204 7.50 15.32 13.08
C THR A 204 8.27 16.21 14.04
N GLN A 205 8.46 15.71 15.26
CA GLN A 205 9.23 16.39 16.28
C GLN A 205 9.98 15.38 17.15
N THR A 206 11.21 15.73 17.50
CA THR A 206 11.97 14.95 18.48
C THR A 206 11.30 14.99 19.85
N GLN A 207 11.56 13.98 20.68
CA GLN A 207 11.13 14.00 22.09
C GLN A 207 11.60 15.27 22.84
N GLY A 208 12.76 15.83 22.48
CA GLY A 208 13.26 17.08 23.06
C GLY A 208 12.46 18.30 22.61
N GLY A 209 12.03 18.32 21.34
CA GLY A 209 11.13 19.34 20.79
C GLY A 209 9.81 19.35 21.54
N TRP A 210 9.16 18.18 21.63
CA TRP A 210 7.93 18.04 22.39
C TRP A 210 8.11 18.41 23.86
N GLY A 211 9.14 17.90 24.54
CA GLY A 211 9.45 18.23 25.94
C GLY A 211 9.80 19.69 26.25
N SER A 212 9.92 20.55 25.23
CA SER A 212 10.27 21.95 25.44
C SER A 212 9.17 22.74 26.17
N LYS A 213 9.60 23.77 26.91
CA LYS A 213 8.68 24.72 27.54
C LYS A 213 7.94 25.54 26.46
N PRO A 214 6.61 25.71 26.54
CA PRO A 214 5.84 26.53 25.61
C PRO A 214 6.41 27.95 25.46
N SER A 215 6.81 28.32 24.25
CA SER A 215 7.32 29.66 23.95
C SER A 215 7.31 29.95 22.45
N GLY A 216 6.64 31.04 22.03
CA GLY A 216 6.57 31.41 20.62
C GLY A 216 5.91 30.31 19.79
N ASN A 217 6.52 29.94 18.67
CA ASN A 217 6.00 28.90 17.76
C ASN A 217 6.72 27.54 17.94
N ASN A 218 7.32 27.28 19.11
CA ASN A 218 8.03 26.03 19.33
C ASN A 218 7.06 24.84 19.50
N PRO A 219 7.54 23.58 19.37
CA PRO A 219 6.68 22.41 19.48
C PRO A 219 6.01 22.29 20.86
N GLY A 220 6.67 22.73 21.93
CA GLY A 220 6.07 22.81 23.26
C GLY A 220 4.85 23.72 23.32
N MET A 221 4.83 24.84 22.58
CA MET A 221 3.65 25.71 22.46
C MET A 221 2.55 25.03 21.69
N TYR A 222 2.87 24.41 20.56
CA TYR A 222 1.90 23.67 19.76
C TYR A 222 1.22 22.59 20.60
N ARG A 223 1.99 21.73 21.26
CA ARG A 223 1.44 20.75 22.22
C ARG A 223 0.56 21.43 23.27
N SER A 224 0.98 22.53 23.89
CA SER A 224 0.18 23.23 24.91
C SER A 224 -1.15 23.76 24.41
N MET A 225 -1.26 24.10 23.12
CA MET A 225 -2.49 24.64 22.55
C MET A 225 -3.46 23.55 22.09
N HIS A 226 -2.94 22.46 21.51
CA HIS A 226 -3.75 21.47 20.80
C HIS A 226 -3.96 20.15 21.59
N PHE A 227 -3.25 19.95 22.71
CA PHE A 227 -3.28 18.68 23.44
C PHE A 227 -4.68 18.29 23.94
N ASP A 228 -5.43 19.20 24.56
CA ASP A 228 -6.72 18.83 25.15
C ASP A 228 -7.78 18.50 24.07
N ASP A 229 -7.64 19.09 22.87
CA ASP A 229 -8.52 18.82 21.73
C ASP A 229 -8.19 17.46 21.09
N THR A 230 -6.90 17.11 21.00
CA THR A 230 -6.43 15.84 20.41
C THR A 230 -6.52 14.67 21.41
N PHE A 231 -6.26 14.93 22.68
CA PHE A 231 -6.19 13.94 23.76
C PHE A 231 -7.14 14.29 24.91
N PRO A 232 -8.47 14.31 24.70
CA PRO A 232 -9.43 14.72 25.72
C PRO A 232 -9.46 13.82 26.96
N ALA A 233 -8.93 12.59 26.85
CA ALA A 233 -8.77 11.64 27.95
C ALA A 233 -7.30 11.51 28.43
N GLY A 234 -6.40 12.38 27.97
CA GLY A 234 -4.96 12.23 28.12
C GLY A 234 -4.34 11.34 27.03
N LEU A 235 -3.02 11.39 26.93
CA LEU A 235 -2.23 10.56 26.02
C LEU A 235 -1.87 9.27 26.73
N THR A 236 -2.27 8.13 26.18
CA THR A 236 -1.90 6.80 26.70
C THR A 236 -1.08 6.04 25.67
N VAL A 237 0.08 5.53 26.09
CA VAL A 237 0.92 4.62 25.30
C VAL A 237 1.19 3.34 26.07
N GLY A 238 1.59 2.29 25.37
CA GLY A 238 1.82 0.96 25.95
C GLY A 238 0.77 -0.06 25.55
N GLY A 239 0.71 -1.15 26.31
CA GLY A 239 -0.06 -2.36 26.02
C GLY A 239 -0.55 -2.98 27.32
N ASP A 240 0.02 -4.12 27.74
CA ASP A 240 -0.35 -4.76 29.02
C ASP A 240 -0.09 -3.84 30.22
N TYR A 241 1.03 -3.11 30.19
CA TYR A 241 1.29 -1.96 31.03
C TYR A 241 1.22 -0.67 30.22
N THR A 242 0.78 0.39 30.88
CA THR A 242 0.48 1.67 30.23
C THR A 242 1.26 2.83 30.85
N LEU A 243 1.51 3.85 30.04
CA LEU A 243 1.95 5.17 30.45
C LEU A 243 0.87 6.16 30.06
N LEU A 244 0.18 6.72 31.06
CA LEU A 244 -0.82 7.78 30.91
C LEU A 244 -0.19 9.14 31.23
N LEU A 245 -0.33 10.09 30.32
CA LEU A 245 0.01 11.50 30.47
C LEU A 245 -1.28 12.32 30.35
N ASN A 246 -1.83 12.73 31.48
CA ASN A 246 -3.15 13.36 31.57
C ASN A 246 -3.21 14.78 31.01
N SER A 247 -2.07 15.41 30.70
CA SER A 247 -2.02 16.80 30.24
C SER A 247 -0.77 17.12 29.42
N SER A 248 -0.82 18.22 28.67
CA SER A 248 0.36 18.79 28.00
C SER A 248 1.52 19.07 28.97
N GLN A 249 1.22 19.46 30.22
CA GLN A 249 2.25 19.66 31.25
C GLN A 249 2.90 18.34 31.66
N ALA A 250 2.14 17.25 31.79
CA ALA A 250 2.69 15.93 32.08
C ALA A 250 3.63 15.45 30.96
N VAL A 251 3.25 15.67 29.69
CA VAL A 251 4.15 15.42 28.55
C VAL A 251 5.44 16.25 28.64
N GLN A 252 5.33 17.53 29.01
CA GLN A 252 6.51 18.39 29.18
C GLN A 252 7.45 17.88 30.27
N ASP A 253 6.90 17.40 31.38
CA ASP A 253 7.70 16.96 32.51
C ASP A 253 8.28 15.55 32.29
N PHE A 254 7.62 14.74 31.48
CA PHE A 254 8.08 13.43 31.04
C PHE A 254 9.16 13.51 29.96
N LEU A 255 9.04 14.39 28.96
CA LEU A 255 9.94 14.46 27.81
C LEU A 255 11.04 15.53 27.94
N PRO A 256 12.25 15.29 27.39
CA PRO A 256 12.72 14.02 26.86
C PRO A 256 12.95 13.00 27.99
N SER A 257 12.52 11.75 27.77
CA SER A 257 12.80 10.64 28.67
C SER A 257 13.94 9.83 28.08
N GLY A 258 15.17 10.13 28.50
CA GLY A 258 16.35 9.35 28.11
C GLY A 258 16.51 8.07 28.95
N GLY A 259 17.63 7.37 28.79
CA GLY A 259 17.93 6.16 29.58
C GLY A 259 18.14 4.94 28.71
N THR A 260 18.06 3.75 29.30
CA THR A 260 18.11 2.49 28.54
C THR A 260 16.71 2.19 27.99
N PRO A 261 16.55 1.92 26.68
CA PRO A 261 15.31 1.40 26.12
C PRO A 261 14.84 0.16 26.88
N ALA A 262 13.60 0.16 27.36
CA ALA A 262 13.02 -0.97 28.08
C ALA A 262 11.50 -1.03 27.92
N ALA A 263 10.91 -2.21 28.14
CA ALA A 263 9.47 -2.31 28.33
C ALA A 263 9.08 -1.77 29.72
N LEU A 264 7.84 -1.33 29.85
CA LEU A 264 7.23 -0.99 31.12
C LEU A 264 7.07 -2.26 31.98
N ASP A 265 7.23 -2.12 33.29
CA ASP A 265 7.08 -3.20 34.27
C ASP A 265 5.86 -3.00 35.20
N MET A 266 5.19 -1.86 35.07
CA MET A 266 3.95 -1.48 35.75
C MET A 266 3.27 -0.34 34.99
N ASP A 267 2.02 -0.04 35.35
CA ASP A 267 1.37 1.19 34.89
C ASP A 267 1.99 2.43 35.53
N TYR A 268 2.15 3.48 34.71
CA TYR A 268 2.63 4.79 35.12
C TYR A 268 1.58 5.85 34.78
N GLU A 269 1.37 6.78 35.71
CA GLU A 269 0.49 7.93 35.54
C GLU A 269 1.29 9.20 35.84
N ASP A 270 1.40 10.09 34.85
CA ASP A 270 2.14 11.35 34.88
C ASP A 270 3.57 11.27 35.46
N PRO A 271 4.41 10.27 35.11
CA PRO A 271 5.78 10.25 35.59
C PRO A 271 6.59 11.38 34.94
N THR A 272 7.52 11.95 35.71
CA THR A 272 8.56 12.82 35.14
C THR A 272 9.69 12.00 34.51
N SER A 273 10.52 12.64 33.67
CA SER A 273 11.76 12.04 33.12
C SER A 273 12.73 11.51 34.17
N LYS A 274 12.60 11.92 35.44
CA LYS A 274 13.42 11.43 36.55
C LYS A 274 12.85 10.18 37.19
N GLU A 275 11.54 10.01 37.17
CA GLU A 275 10.82 8.88 37.75
C GLU A 275 10.81 7.69 36.79
N LEU A 276 10.61 7.94 35.50
CA LEU A 276 10.71 6.94 34.44
C LEU A 276 11.77 7.38 33.42
N LYS A 277 12.96 6.75 33.48
CA LYS A 277 14.07 6.97 32.55
C LYS A 277 14.08 5.91 31.47
N ASN A 278 13.25 6.10 30.45
CA ASN A 278 13.06 5.11 29.40
C ASN A 278 13.06 5.76 28.02
N ALA A 279 14.18 5.62 27.31
CA ALA A 279 14.37 6.16 25.97
C ALA A 279 13.34 5.64 24.96
N PHE A 280 12.88 4.39 25.11
CA PHE A 280 11.87 3.82 24.22
C PHE A 280 10.50 4.47 24.44
N ALA A 281 10.07 4.58 25.71
CA ALA A 281 8.84 5.29 26.06
C ALA A 281 8.86 6.74 25.55
N GLY A 282 10.01 7.42 25.66
CA GLY A 282 10.18 8.78 25.12
C GLY A 282 9.93 8.88 23.61
N GLN A 283 10.43 7.92 22.82
CA GLN A 283 10.22 7.91 21.37
C GLN A 283 8.79 7.53 20.98
N VAL A 284 8.18 6.56 21.67
CA VAL A 284 6.78 6.17 21.42
C VAL A 284 5.84 7.35 21.69
N VAL A 285 6.02 8.07 22.81
CA VAL A 285 5.21 9.27 23.10
C VAL A 285 5.42 10.35 22.04
N ALA A 286 6.67 10.60 21.62
CA ALA A 286 6.97 11.61 20.62
C ALA A 286 6.34 11.32 19.24
N LEU A 287 6.37 10.06 18.80
CA LEU A 287 5.74 9.65 17.55
C LEU A 287 4.21 9.66 17.65
N THR A 288 3.65 9.19 18.78
CA THR A 288 2.20 9.24 19.04
C THR A 288 1.67 10.67 18.97
N LEU A 289 2.38 11.65 19.53
CA LEU A 289 2.00 13.07 19.40
C LEU A 289 1.98 13.51 17.93
N SER A 290 3.02 13.17 17.17
CA SER A 290 3.11 13.60 15.77
C SER A 290 1.99 12.99 14.92
N VAL A 291 1.75 11.68 15.05
CA VAL A 291 0.68 10.97 14.32
C VAL A 291 -0.71 11.49 14.69
N GLU A 292 -1.00 11.64 15.98
CA GLU A 292 -2.34 12.05 16.41
C GLU A 292 -2.60 13.54 16.13
N PHE A 293 -1.59 14.43 16.20
CA PHE A 293 -1.80 15.81 15.77
C PHE A 293 -2.04 15.91 14.27
N ASP A 294 -1.30 15.16 13.46
CA ASP A 294 -1.49 15.12 12.01
C ASP A 294 -2.90 14.65 11.62
N LYS A 295 -3.41 13.65 12.35
CA LYS A 295 -4.77 13.11 12.14
C LYS A 295 -5.89 14.04 12.57
N ASN A 296 -5.70 14.80 13.64
CA ASN A 296 -6.78 15.55 14.31
C ASN A 296 -6.71 17.07 14.09
N ASP A 297 -5.59 17.61 13.61
CA ASP A 297 -5.43 19.03 13.27
C ASP A 297 -4.94 19.19 11.82
N PRO A 298 -5.85 19.56 10.89
CA PRO A 298 -5.49 19.80 9.48
C PRO A 298 -4.43 20.89 9.27
N ASP A 299 -4.18 21.76 10.26
CA ASP A 299 -3.14 22.79 10.19
C ASP A 299 -1.79 22.29 10.79
N PHE A 300 -1.68 21.03 11.21
CA PHE A 300 -0.46 20.49 11.82
C PHE A 300 0.68 20.35 10.82
N SER A 301 0.40 19.77 9.66
CA SER A 301 1.32 19.51 8.55
C SER A 301 0.75 20.09 7.25
N GLU A 302 1.60 20.28 6.24
CA GLU A 302 1.21 20.78 4.92
C GLU A 302 0.90 19.63 3.94
N SER A 303 1.03 18.37 4.38
CA SER A 303 0.79 17.19 3.54
C SER A 303 -0.70 16.91 3.35
N ASP A 304 -1.07 16.45 2.17
CA ASP A 304 -2.43 15.96 1.88
C ASP A 304 -2.65 14.51 2.38
N PHE A 305 -1.61 13.85 2.87
CA PHE A 305 -1.62 12.48 3.37
C PHE A 305 -1.23 12.42 4.85
N LEU A 306 -1.68 11.36 5.54
CA LEU A 306 -1.36 11.16 6.95
C LEU A 306 0.04 10.56 7.13
N LEU A 307 0.77 11.05 8.13
CA LEU A 307 2.07 10.54 8.56
C LEU A 307 2.01 9.04 8.88
N GLU A 308 0.90 8.54 9.42
CA GLU A 308 0.74 7.12 9.75
C GLU A 308 0.75 6.21 8.52
N ASP A 309 0.42 6.74 7.34
CA ASP A 309 0.32 5.99 6.09
C ASP A 309 1.66 5.89 5.34
N LEU A 310 2.66 6.72 5.70
CA LEU A 310 4.00 6.62 5.13
C LEU A 310 4.61 5.24 5.38
N VAL A 311 5.33 4.73 4.39
CA VAL A 311 5.90 3.38 4.38
C VAL A 311 7.41 3.44 4.57
N PHE A 312 7.99 2.48 5.30
CA PHE A 312 9.43 2.39 5.44
C PHE A 312 10.11 1.94 4.14
N ALA A 313 11.14 2.69 3.74
CA ALA A 313 11.91 2.49 2.53
C ALA A 313 12.77 1.21 2.56
N GLU A 314 13.20 0.76 1.38
CA GLU A 314 14.15 -0.36 1.25
C GLU A 314 15.45 -0.13 2.03
N GLY A 315 15.94 -1.17 2.73
CA GLY A 315 17.19 -1.16 3.48
C GLY A 315 17.05 -0.70 4.95
N THR A 316 15.83 -0.40 5.41
CA THR A 316 15.54 -0.02 6.80
C THR A 316 15.43 -1.22 7.75
N GLY A 317 15.15 -2.42 7.23
CA GLY A 317 14.74 -3.60 8.03
C GLY A 317 13.27 -3.57 8.46
N PHE A 318 12.51 -2.55 8.05
CA PHE A 318 11.09 -2.35 8.32
C PHE A 318 10.30 -2.18 7.01
N GLU A 319 10.88 -2.60 5.88
CA GLU A 319 10.37 -2.34 4.54
C GLU A 319 8.90 -2.75 4.38
N GLY A 320 8.11 -1.88 3.76
CA GLY A 320 6.72 -2.18 3.43
C GLY A 320 5.73 -2.04 4.58
N TYR A 321 6.19 -1.90 5.83
CA TYR A 321 5.33 -1.53 6.94
C TYR A 321 5.06 -0.02 6.93
N THR A 322 3.89 0.37 7.41
CA THR A 322 3.52 1.76 7.63
C THR A 322 4.03 2.29 8.97
N VAL A 323 4.14 3.61 9.11
CA VAL A 323 4.45 4.27 10.39
C VAL A 323 3.41 3.89 11.45
N GLY A 324 2.13 3.82 11.09
CA GLY A 324 1.03 3.41 11.97
C GLY A 324 1.19 1.98 12.51
N GLU A 325 1.52 1.02 11.64
CA GLU A 325 1.76 -0.38 12.04
C GLU A 325 2.95 -0.50 13.00
N ILE A 326 4.05 0.17 12.71
CA ILE A 326 5.25 0.12 13.57
C ILE A 326 5.02 0.86 14.89
N LEU A 327 4.26 1.95 14.90
CA LEU A 327 3.85 2.63 16.15
C LEU A 327 2.95 1.73 17.02
N ALA A 328 2.00 1.02 16.41
CA ALA A 328 1.14 0.08 17.13
C ALA A 328 1.94 -1.09 17.74
N ASP A 329 2.87 -1.67 16.97
CA ASP A 329 3.76 -2.73 17.46
C ASP A 329 4.70 -2.22 18.56
N ALA A 330 5.21 -1.00 18.43
CA ALA A 330 6.03 -0.36 19.45
C ALA A 330 5.25 -0.12 20.76
N ASN A 331 3.99 0.29 20.69
CA ASN A 331 3.12 0.41 21.87
C ASN A 331 2.96 -0.94 22.59
N LYS A 332 2.72 -2.02 21.83
CA LYS A 332 2.60 -3.37 22.38
C LYS A 332 3.88 -3.82 23.10
N VAL A 333 5.04 -3.66 22.44
CA VAL A 333 6.35 -4.00 23.01
C VAL A 333 6.68 -3.12 24.21
N LEU A 334 6.35 -1.82 24.16
CA LEU A 334 6.52 -0.91 25.29
C LEU A 334 5.71 -1.40 26.48
N GLY A 335 4.49 -1.88 26.27
CA GLY A 335 3.63 -2.41 27.33
C GLY A 335 4.05 -3.75 27.92
N GLY A 336 5.17 -4.34 27.51
CA GLY A 336 5.62 -5.65 27.98
C GLY A 336 5.15 -6.83 27.11
N GLY A 337 4.46 -6.55 26.01
CA GLY A 337 4.11 -7.54 25.00
C GLY A 337 5.29 -7.93 24.11
N VAL A 338 5.03 -8.85 23.18
CA VAL A 338 5.98 -9.26 22.14
C VAL A 338 5.55 -8.66 20.81
N SER A 339 6.52 -8.24 20.00
CA SER A 339 6.29 -7.72 18.64
C SER A 339 5.55 -8.74 17.78
N ASP A 340 4.54 -8.29 17.03
CA ASP A 340 3.80 -9.11 16.07
C ASP A 340 4.63 -9.44 14.82
N TYR A 341 5.59 -8.56 14.50
CA TYR A 341 6.50 -8.70 13.36
C TYR A 341 7.86 -9.30 13.74
N GLY A 342 8.05 -9.65 15.02
CA GLY A 342 9.29 -10.23 15.53
C GLY A 342 10.45 -9.23 15.70
N PHE A 343 10.17 -7.93 15.69
CA PHE A 343 11.16 -6.89 15.92
C PHE A 343 11.64 -6.88 17.38
N SER A 344 12.92 -6.55 17.55
CA SER A 344 13.47 -6.33 18.89
C SER A 344 13.09 -4.94 19.40
N LEU A 345 12.98 -4.79 20.73
CA LEU A 345 12.72 -3.48 21.35
C LEU A 345 13.72 -2.40 20.93
N ASN A 346 15.01 -2.75 20.82
CA ASN A 346 16.02 -1.79 20.38
C ASN A 346 15.84 -1.40 18.92
N ALA A 347 15.45 -2.32 18.03
CA ALA A 347 15.17 -2.01 16.64
C ALA A 347 13.97 -1.06 16.51
N LEU A 348 12.89 -1.32 17.27
CA LEU A 348 11.74 -0.42 17.35
C LEU A 348 12.14 0.95 17.92
N HIS A 349 12.98 0.99 18.95
CA HIS A 349 13.47 2.25 19.50
C HIS A 349 14.25 3.08 18.47
N GLU A 350 15.18 2.46 17.75
CA GLU A 350 16.01 3.12 16.75
C GLU A 350 15.18 3.62 15.56
N ILE A 351 14.23 2.82 15.06
CA ILE A 351 13.39 3.23 13.93
C ILE A 351 12.42 4.35 14.30
N LEU A 352 11.83 4.32 15.51
CA LEU A 352 10.97 5.40 16.00
C LEU A 352 11.75 6.70 16.20
N ASP A 353 12.98 6.62 16.71
CA ASP A 353 13.87 7.80 16.77
C ASP A 353 14.10 8.36 15.36
N ALA A 354 14.38 7.50 14.38
CA ALA A 354 14.57 7.92 13.01
C ALA A 354 13.34 8.65 12.43
N VAL A 355 12.12 8.11 12.60
CA VAL A 355 10.87 8.75 12.15
C VAL A 355 10.67 10.12 12.82
N ASN A 356 10.89 10.20 14.13
CA ASN A 356 10.80 11.47 14.88
C ASN A 356 11.81 12.54 14.42
N ASN A 357 12.84 12.14 13.66
CA ASN A 357 13.84 13.03 13.08
C ASN A 357 13.66 13.28 11.57
N SER A 358 12.75 12.58 10.88
CA SER A 358 12.57 12.69 9.42
C SER A 358 12.02 14.03 8.94
N PHE A 359 11.14 14.68 9.71
CA PHE A 359 10.41 15.88 9.29
C PHE A 359 10.37 16.96 10.38
N VAL A 360 11.48 17.16 11.10
CA VAL A 360 11.55 18.07 12.25
C VAL A 360 11.17 19.50 11.84
N ASP A 361 10.18 20.07 12.54
CA ASP A 361 9.64 21.40 12.23
C ASP A 361 9.08 21.53 10.80
N GLY A 362 8.64 20.42 10.19
CA GLY A 362 8.14 20.39 8.81
C GLY A 362 9.25 20.35 7.75
N ASN A 363 10.51 20.17 8.15
CA ASN A 363 11.64 20.15 7.23
C ASN A 363 12.12 18.72 7.05
N VAL A 364 12.23 18.29 5.78
CA VAL A 364 12.82 17.00 5.42
C VAL A 364 14.27 16.95 5.90
N ASN A 365 14.61 15.90 6.64
CA ASN A 365 15.95 15.61 7.07
C ASN A 365 16.54 14.50 6.22
N GLU A 366 17.41 14.86 5.27
CA GLU A 366 18.03 13.90 4.33
C GLU A 366 18.85 12.80 5.01
N GLU A 367 19.29 13.00 6.26
CA GLU A 367 19.97 11.94 7.04
C GLU A 367 18.99 10.84 7.48
N TYR A 368 17.69 11.15 7.54
CA TYR A 368 16.60 10.27 7.96
C TYR A 368 15.57 10.05 6.84
N SER A 369 16.05 9.92 5.60
CA SER A 369 15.26 9.50 4.44
C SER A 369 14.94 8.00 4.49
N ILE A 370 14.16 7.60 5.48
CA ILE A 370 13.76 6.21 5.76
C ILE A 370 12.29 5.93 5.45
N LEU A 371 11.55 6.96 5.08
CA LEU A 371 10.14 6.88 4.72
C LEU A 371 9.99 7.21 3.24
N VAL A 372 9.18 6.41 2.57
CA VAL A 372 8.66 6.65 1.24
C VAL A 372 7.16 6.79 1.35
N CYS A 373 6.60 7.36 0.32
CA CYS A 373 5.18 7.31 0.15
C CYS A 373 4.63 5.89 0.11
N PRO A 374 3.35 5.72 0.48
CA PRO A 374 2.65 4.48 0.30
C PRO A 374 2.88 3.92 -1.12
#